data_AF-A0A8C2L689-F1
#
_entry.id   AF-A0A8C2L689-F1
#
_cell.length_a   1.000
_cell.length_b   1.000
_cell.length_c   1.000
_cell.angle_alpha   90.00
_cell.angle_beta   90.00
_cell.angle_gamma   90.00
#
_symmetry.space_group_name_H-M   'P 1'
#
loop_
_entity.id
_entity.type
_entity.pdbx_description
1 polymer ?
#
loop_
_entity_poly.entity_id
_entity_poly.type
_entity_poly.pdbx_seq_one_letter_code
_entity_poly.pdbx_strand_id
1 'polypeptide(L)'
;GREGRWMLYKSTINETRHKTDGLSSSTLVLRRGQAFTVTINYDGRPFDPLKEKMIFQIVLGPLSVEVPVSTFGQPSLTQWSAFLERRVPNPTGPRALSVSLTSPASASIGVYTLQLRVEARLSVKTHSLGQITLLCNPWCQTDSVFLQAEDLRNEYVRSDFGLLFKGSPGNMVSRPWSFDQFEKGILDICMKLLQLSPQYQADMRTDLKNRSDPVYIGRVISAMVNSNDDKGVLMGNWSGDYSGGINPSQWSGSADILRKWSETQFRPVKYGQCWVFAAVMCTVMRALGIPTRVITNFNSAHDTDGNMVIEEYYNEMGKKLSMSSDSIWNFHVWVESWMKRPDLGQGYDGWQVLDATPQERSAGIFRCGPAAVKAIYQKKVEAQYDVPFVYAEVNADVRTIIIKDKKILSTSTDTKRVGALIATKRPGSTLMQDVTSEYKTEKGKRTSEKKIEREKHTVKVLLVSFKNLILSDLDKLASRTRDPGKSF
;
A
#
# COMPACT_ATOMS: atom_id res chain seq x y z
N GLY A 1 -32.83 13.20 -36.05
CA GLY A 1 -31.81 12.16 -35.82
C GLY A 1 -31.65 11.99 -34.33
N ARG A 2 -31.87 10.79 -33.80
CA ARG A 2 -31.53 10.48 -32.41
C ARG A 2 -30.06 10.06 -32.41
N GLU A 3 -29.21 10.83 -31.74
CA GLU A 3 -27.84 10.41 -31.47
C GLU A 3 -27.88 9.16 -30.60
N GLY A 4 -27.40 8.04 -31.13
CA GLY A 4 -27.25 6.81 -30.36
C GLY A 4 -26.34 7.04 -29.15
N ARG A 5 -26.79 6.58 -27.99
CA ARG A 5 -26.05 6.72 -26.71
C ARG A 5 -24.92 5.68 -26.67
N TRP A 6 -23.71 6.10 -26.99
CA TRP A 6 -22.48 5.31 -26.79
C TRP A 6 -22.09 5.40 -25.31
N MET A 7 -22.64 4.52 -24.47
CA MET A 7 -22.39 4.56 -23.02
C MET A 7 -21.51 3.39 -22.57
N LEU A 8 -20.48 3.69 -21.79
CA LEU A 8 -19.84 2.71 -20.92
C LEU A 8 -20.88 2.27 -19.87
N TYR A 9 -21.32 1.01 -19.92
CA TYR A 9 -22.17 0.50 -18.86
C TYR A 9 -21.32 0.20 -17.62
N LYS A 10 -21.71 0.72 -16.45
CA LYS A 10 -21.18 0.26 -15.17
C LYS A 10 -21.50 -1.23 -15.07
N SER A 11 -20.48 -2.07 -15.27
CA SER A 11 -20.65 -3.50 -15.24
C SER A 11 -20.22 -4.00 -13.88
N THR A 12 -21.20 -4.42 -13.07
CA THR A 12 -20.97 -5.13 -11.80
C THR A 12 -20.04 -6.33 -11.97
N ILE A 13 -20.02 -6.94 -13.16
CA ILE A 13 -19.12 -8.04 -13.53
C ILE A 13 -17.66 -7.57 -13.56
N ASN A 14 -17.36 -6.41 -14.15
CA ASN A 14 -16.00 -5.87 -14.16
C ASN A 14 -15.53 -5.59 -12.72
N GLU A 15 -16.33 -4.91 -11.91
CA GLU A 15 -15.95 -4.58 -10.53
C GLU A 15 -15.72 -5.84 -9.68
N THR A 16 -16.59 -6.84 -9.82
CA THR A 16 -16.42 -8.15 -9.15
C THR A 16 -15.13 -8.86 -9.58
N ARG A 17 -14.80 -8.84 -10.88
CA ARG A 17 -13.56 -9.45 -11.41
C ARG A 17 -12.32 -8.70 -10.94
N HIS A 18 -12.40 -7.37 -10.84
CA HIS A 18 -11.31 -6.50 -10.42
C HIS A 18 -11.20 -6.37 -8.90
N LYS A 19 -12.06 -7.02 -8.11
CA LYS A 19 -12.08 -6.91 -6.64
C LYS A 19 -12.22 -5.45 -6.18
N THR A 20 -13.12 -4.75 -6.84
CA THR A 20 -13.48 -3.35 -6.60
C THR A 20 -14.97 -3.20 -6.31
N ASP A 21 -15.68 -4.32 -6.17
CA ASP A 21 -17.04 -4.36 -5.64
C ASP A 21 -17.11 -3.65 -4.28
N GLY A 22 -18.12 -2.79 -4.11
CA GLY A 22 -18.30 -1.98 -2.91
C GLY A 22 -17.53 -0.65 -2.88
N LEU A 23 -16.50 -0.44 -3.72
CA LEU A 23 -15.83 0.87 -3.80
C LEU A 23 -16.76 1.89 -4.42
N SER A 24 -17.44 2.65 -3.56
CA SER A 24 -18.48 3.59 -3.95
C SER A 24 -17.88 4.86 -4.56
N SER A 25 -17.69 4.83 -5.88
CA SER A 25 -17.25 5.94 -6.72
C SER A 25 -18.32 6.33 -7.76
N SER A 26 -18.28 7.58 -8.20
CA SER A 26 -19.05 8.08 -9.34
C SER A 26 -18.69 7.40 -10.67
N THR A 27 -17.52 6.76 -10.77
CA THR A 27 -17.00 6.10 -11.98
C THR A 27 -16.95 4.58 -11.85
N LEU A 28 -16.70 3.86 -12.96
CA LEU A 28 -16.39 2.43 -12.92
C LEU A 28 -14.98 2.24 -12.34
N VAL A 29 -14.84 1.46 -11.27
CA VAL A 29 -13.54 1.27 -10.59
C VAL A 29 -12.87 -0.02 -11.04
N LEU A 30 -11.64 0.09 -11.52
CA LEU A 30 -10.85 -0.99 -12.09
C LEU A 30 -9.44 -1.01 -11.48
N ARG A 31 -8.70 -2.09 -11.72
CA ARG A 31 -7.29 -2.24 -11.32
C ARG A 31 -6.42 -2.44 -12.55
N ARG A 32 -5.24 -1.83 -12.56
CA ARG A 32 -4.28 -1.91 -13.68
C ARG A 32 -3.79 -3.33 -13.94
N GLY A 33 -3.28 -3.60 -15.14
CA GLY A 33 -2.73 -4.93 -15.47
C GLY A 33 -3.77 -6.04 -15.59
N GLN A 34 -5.07 -5.70 -15.66
CA GLN A 34 -6.16 -6.67 -15.77
C GLN A 34 -7.18 -6.20 -16.82
N ALA A 35 -7.69 -7.16 -17.58
CA ALA A 35 -8.64 -6.92 -18.66
C ALA A 35 -10.06 -6.63 -18.13
N PHE A 36 -10.74 -5.67 -18.74
CA PHE A 36 -12.15 -5.34 -18.50
C PHE A 36 -12.92 -5.24 -19.81
N THR A 37 -14.20 -5.56 -19.78
CA THR A 37 -15.05 -5.54 -20.98
C THR A 37 -15.83 -4.23 -21.07
N VAL A 38 -15.78 -3.59 -22.24
CA VAL A 38 -16.62 -2.44 -22.61
C VAL A 38 -17.64 -2.91 -23.63
N THR A 39 -18.92 -2.74 -23.30
CA THR A 39 -20.02 -3.01 -24.24
C THR A 39 -20.45 -1.71 -24.90
N ILE A 40 -20.44 -1.71 -26.23
CA ILE A 40 -20.74 -0.57 -27.07
C ILE A 40 -22.03 -0.88 -27.83
N ASN A 41 -23.07 -0.10 -27.56
CA ASN A 41 -24.33 -0.17 -28.31
C ASN A 41 -24.26 0.78 -29.51
N TYR A 42 -24.73 0.32 -30.66
CA TYR A 42 -24.76 1.14 -31.88
C TYR A 42 -26.12 1.08 -32.56
N ASP A 43 -26.53 2.22 -33.09
CA ASP A 43 -27.72 2.35 -33.91
C ASP A 43 -27.34 2.22 -35.39
N GLY A 44 -28.08 1.39 -36.14
CA GLY A 44 -27.85 1.21 -37.58
C GLY A 44 -26.84 0.10 -37.91
N ARG A 45 -26.01 0.32 -38.93
CA ARG A 45 -25.17 -0.74 -39.52
C ARG A 45 -24.16 -1.27 -38.50
N PRO A 46 -23.96 -2.60 -38.39
CA PRO A 46 -22.88 -3.19 -37.61
C PRO A 46 -21.51 -2.66 -38.00
N PHE A 47 -20.63 -2.59 -36.99
CA PHE A 47 -19.21 -2.37 -37.21
C PHE A 47 -18.65 -3.39 -38.20
N ASP A 48 -17.97 -2.90 -39.23
CA ASP A 48 -17.36 -3.71 -40.28
C ASP A 48 -15.83 -3.58 -40.18
N PRO A 49 -15.12 -4.55 -39.57
CA PRO A 49 -13.68 -4.45 -39.35
C PRO A 49 -12.85 -4.39 -40.64
N LEU A 50 -13.45 -4.65 -41.81
CA LEU A 50 -12.78 -4.52 -43.11
C LEU A 50 -12.92 -3.11 -43.71
N LYS A 51 -13.87 -2.29 -43.23
CA LYS A 51 -14.17 -0.96 -43.77
C LYS A 51 -14.00 0.17 -42.76
N GLU A 52 -13.98 -0.16 -41.48
CA GLU A 52 -13.99 0.78 -40.37
C GLU A 52 -12.89 0.43 -39.38
N LYS A 53 -12.31 1.47 -38.75
CA LYS A 53 -11.37 1.32 -37.65
C LYS A 53 -11.96 1.91 -36.38
N MET A 54 -11.82 1.17 -35.28
CA MET A 54 -12.14 1.65 -33.95
C MET A 54 -10.84 1.89 -33.18
N ILE A 55 -10.70 3.06 -32.59
CA ILE A 55 -9.52 3.47 -31.84
C ILE A 55 -10.00 4.08 -30.53
N PHE A 56 -9.63 3.46 -29.41
CA PHE A 56 -9.85 4.06 -28.10
C PHE A 56 -8.82 5.16 -27.88
N GLN A 57 -9.27 6.33 -27.45
CA GLN A 57 -8.42 7.37 -26.90
C GLN A 57 -8.62 7.39 -25.39
N ILE A 58 -7.58 6.99 -24.65
CA ILE A 58 -7.59 6.84 -23.20
C ILE A 58 -6.81 8.01 -22.62
N VAL A 59 -7.47 8.88 -21.85
CA VAL A 59 -6.93 10.18 -21.42
C VAL A 59 -6.83 10.25 -19.90
N LEU A 60 -5.66 10.61 -19.37
CA LEU A 60 -5.41 10.93 -17.96
C LEU A 60 -4.81 12.34 -17.86
N GLY A 61 -5.66 13.33 -17.61
CA GLY A 61 -5.24 14.75 -17.63
C GLY A 61 -4.57 15.13 -18.96
N PRO A 62 -3.31 15.58 -18.98
CA PRO A 62 -2.57 15.94 -20.19
C PRO A 62 -1.88 14.74 -20.88
N LEU A 63 -2.09 13.52 -20.37
CA LEU A 63 -1.58 12.28 -20.94
C LEU A 63 -2.69 11.62 -21.76
N SER A 64 -2.35 11.10 -22.94
CA SER A 64 -3.29 10.33 -23.75
C SER A 64 -2.58 9.21 -24.49
N VAL A 65 -3.30 8.12 -24.76
CA VAL A 65 -2.84 7.00 -25.58
C VAL A 65 -3.95 6.58 -26.53
N GLU A 66 -3.57 6.35 -27.79
CA GLU A 66 -4.45 5.75 -28.80
C GLU A 66 -4.27 4.24 -28.81
N VAL A 67 -5.38 3.51 -28.78
CA VAL A 67 -5.41 2.05 -28.66
C VAL A 67 -6.33 1.51 -29.75
N PRO A 68 -5.79 1.14 -30.92
CA PRO A 68 -6.56 0.52 -31.98
C PRO A 68 -7.18 -0.81 -31.54
N VAL A 69 -8.45 -1.02 -31.87
CA VAL A 69 -9.16 -2.28 -31.60
C VAL A 69 -8.73 -3.33 -32.63
N SER A 70 -8.19 -4.44 -32.14
CA SER A 70 -7.78 -5.58 -32.96
C SER A 70 -8.80 -6.71 -32.89
N THR A 71 -8.97 -7.48 -33.97
CA THR A 71 -9.86 -8.66 -33.98
C THR A 71 -9.18 -9.94 -33.50
N PHE A 72 -7.85 -9.95 -33.46
CA PHE A 72 -7.00 -11.05 -33.03
C PHE A 72 -5.80 -10.52 -32.26
N GLY A 73 -5.27 -11.31 -31.33
CA GLY A 73 -4.04 -11.02 -30.60
C GLY A 73 -4.15 -11.39 -29.12
N GLN A 74 -3.06 -11.15 -28.39
CA GLN A 74 -3.02 -11.27 -26.94
C GLN A 74 -2.77 -9.90 -26.29
N PRO A 75 -3.26 -9.68 -25.05
CA PRO A 75 -2.98 -8.47 -24.30
C PRO A 75 -1.48 -8.18 -24.19
N SER A 76 -1.12 -6.93 -24.45
CA SER A 76 0.24 -6.44 -24.20
C SER A 76 0.47 -6.33 -22.70
N LEU A 77 1.66 -6.75 -22.25
CA LEU A 77 2.08 -6.58 -20.86
C LEU A 77 2.57 -5.17 -20.54
N THR A 78 3.00 -4.43 -21.57
CA THR A 78 3.71 -3.14 -21.44
C THR A 78 2.91 -1.95 -21.95
N GLN A 79 1.84 -2.19 -22.71
CA GLN A 79 1.02 -1.16 -23.33
C GLN A 79 -0.47 -1.45 -23.16
N TRP A 80 -1.29 -0.42 -23.33
CA TRP A 80 -2.73 -0.62 -23.43
C TRP A 80 -3.06 -1.42 -24.69
N SER A 81 -4.08 -2.27 -24.60
CA SER A 81 -4.53 -3.11 -25.71
C SER A 81 -6.04 -3.24 -25.70
N ALA A 82 -6.64 -3.39 -26.89
CA ALA A 82 -8.07 -3.52 -27.08
C ALA A 82 -8.38 -4.62 -28.11
N PHE A 83 -9.22 -5.58 -27.74
CA PHE A 83 -9.59 -6.71 -28.60
C PHE A 83 -11.09 -6.88 -28.71
N LEU A 84 -11.56 -7.18 -29.92
CA LEU A 84 -12.95 -7.53 -30.12
C LEU A 84 -13.26 -8.90 -29.49
N GLU A 85 -14.24 -8.96 -28.59
CA GLU A 85 -14.70 -10.22 -28.03
C GLU A 85 -15.57 -10.96 -29.04
N ARG A 86 -15.23 -12.22 -29.34
CA ARG A 86 -16.09 -13.09 -30.16
C ARG A 86 -17.33 -13.48 -29.37
N ARG A 87 -18.49 -12.91 -29.74
CA ARG A 87 -19.79 -13.39 -29.26
C ARG A 87 -20.50 -14.19 -30.34
N VAL A 88 -21.26 -15.20 -29.90
CA VAL A 88 -22.31 -15.80 -30.73
C VAL A 88 -23.36 -14.70 -30.97
N PRO A 89 -23.71 -14.38 -32.23
CA PRO A 89 -24.72 -13.37 -32.51
C PRO A 89 -26.03 -13.78 -31.82
N ASN A 90 -26.61 -12.91 -31.00
CA ASN A 90 -27.98 -13.08 -30.54
C ASN A 90 -28.90 -12.39 -31.55
N PRO A 91 -29.65 -13.12 -32.41
CA PRO A 91 -30.45 -12.52 -33.48
C PRO A 91 -31.57 -11.60 -32.98
N THR A 92 -31.99 -11.76 -31.72
CA THR A 92 -33.06 -10.99 -31.08
C THR A 92 -32.54 -9.95 -30.08
N GLY A 93 -31.22 -9.87 -29.87
CA GLY A 93 -30.60 -8.96 -28.91
C GLY A 93 -30.32 -7.56 -29.48
N PRO A 94 -30.09 -6.55 -28.62
CA PRO A 94 -29.59 -5.25 -29.06
C PRO A 94 -28.26 -5.42 -29.79
N ARG A 95 -28.07 -4.65 -30.87
CA ARG A 95 -26.83 -4.66 -31.67
C ARG A 95 -25.70 -4.05 -30.84
N ALA A 96 -24.94 -4.92 -30.19
CA ALA A 96 -23.90 -4.54 -29.26
C ALA A 96 -22.56 -5.19 -29.64
N LEU A 97 -21.49 -4.42 -29.51
CA LEU A 97 -20.12 -4.85 -29.68
C LEU A 97 -19.46 -4.96 -28.29
N SER A 98 -18.76 -6.04 -28.00
CA SER A 98 -17.96 -6.13 -26.78
C SER A 98 -16.48 -6.04 -27.12
N VAL A 99 -15.79 -5.13 -26.46
CA VAL A 99 -14.34 -4.94 -26.59
C VAL A 99 -13.70 -5.18 -25.24
N SER A 100 -12.73 -6.08 -25.18
CA SER A 100 -11.88 -6.29 -24.00
C SER A 100 -10.73 -5.29 -24.05
N LEU A 101 -10.64 -4.39 -23.06
CA LEU A 101 -9.52 -3.48 -22.88
C LEU A 101 -8.64 -3.97 -21.74
N THR A 102 -7.32 -3.85 -21.91
CA THR A 102 -6.34 -4.18 -20.88
C THR A 102 -5.32 -3.06 -20.76
N SER A 103 -5.07 -2.57 -19.55
CA SER A 103 -3.96 -1.66 -19.25
C SER A 103 -2.72 -2.44 -18.86
N PRO A 104 -1.50 -1.88 -19.06
CA PRO A 104 -0.30 -2.48 -18.50
C PRO A 104 -0.31 -2.41 -16.96
N ALA A 105 0.38 -3.34 -16.30
CA ALA A 105 0.51 -3.32 -14.84
C ALA A 105 1.32 -2.11 -14.31
N SER A 106 2.04 -1.43 -15.19
CA SER A 106 2.76 -0.18 -14.92
C SER A 106 1.95 1.08 -15.25
N ALA A 107 0.66 0.96 -15.60
CA ALA A 107 -0.17 2.14 -15.85
C ALA A 107 -0.26 3.03 -14.60
N SER A 108 -0.27 4.35 -14.81
CA SER A 108 -0.55 5.31 -13.75
C SER A 108 -1.94 5.10 -13.16
N ILE A 109 -2.09 5.28 -11.84
CA ILE A 109 -3.42 5.29 -11.22
C ILE A 109 -4.08 6.65 -11.35
N GLY A 110 -5.41 6.68 -11.39
CA GLY A 110 -6.18 7.92 -11.48
C GLY A 110 -7.50 7.76 -12.23
N VAL A 111 -8.15 8.90 -12.49
CA VAL A 111 -9.41 8.97 -13.24
C VAL A 111 -9.11 9.20 -14.71
N TYR A 112 -9.45 8.21 -15.53
CA TYR A 112 -9.28 8.23 -16.97
C TYR A 112 -10.59 8.56 -17.68
N THR A 113 -10.53 9.35 -18.75
CA THR A 113 -11.62 9.53 -19.70
C THR A 113 -11.43 8.60 -20.88
N LEU A 114 -12.45 7.81 -21.22
CA LEU A 114 -12.48 6.93 -22.38
C LEU A 114 -13.26 7.59 -23.51
N GLN A 115 -12.61 7.69 -24.67
CA GLN A 115 -13.24 8.12 -25.92
C GLN A 115 -13.04 7.05 -26.99
N LEU A 116 -13.97 6.95 -27.93
CA LEU A 116 -13.91 6.04 -29.06
C LEU A 116 -13.95 6.84 -30.35
N ARG A 117 -12.85 6.81 -31.11
CA ARG A 117 -12.78 7.32 -32.47
C ARG A 117 -13.12 6.19 -33.44
N VAL A 118 -14.11 6.42 -34.28
CA VAL A 118 -14.53 5.53 -35.36
C VAL A 118 -14.20 6.20 -36.69
N GLU A 119 -13.32 5.57 -37.47
CA GLU A 119 -12.89 6.03 -38.78
C GLU A 119 -13.53 5.14 -39.86
N ALA A 120 -14.33 5.74 -40.72
CA ALA A 120 -14.88 5.14 -41.94
C ALA A 120 -14.39 5.92 -43.17
N ARG A 121 -14.55 5.36 -44.37
CA ARG A 121 -14.02 5.93 -45.64
C ARG A 121 -14.27 7.44 -45.83
N LEU A 122 -15.42 7.95 -45.39
CA LEU A 122 -15.83 9.35 -45.61
C LEU A 122 -16.18 10.09 -44.32
N SER A 123 -15.92 9.50 -43.15
CA SER A 123 -16.31 10.12 -41.87
C SER A 123 -15.45 9.65 -40.72
N VAL A 124 -15.05 10.59 -39.87
CA VAL A 124 -14.43 10.33 -38.57
C VAL A 124 -15.37 10.86 -37.50
N LYS A 125 -15.72 10.01 -36.54
CA LYS A 125 -16.57 10.40 -35.40
C LYS A 125 -15.89 10.01 -34.10
N THR A 126 -15.94 10.90 -33.12
CA THR A 126 -15.43 10.64 -31.77
C THR A 126 -16.57 10.66 -30.78
N HIS A 127 -16.67 9.61 -29.97
CA HIS A 127 -17.71 9.43 -28.97
C HIS A 127 -17.09 9.36 -27.59
N SER A 128 -17.59 10.17 -26.66
CA SER A 128 -17.22 10.06 -25.24
C SER A 128 -17.95 8.88 -24.61
N LEU A 129 -17.23 7.93 -24.03
CA LEU A 129 -17.82 6.75 -23.40
C LEU A 129 -18.04 6.93 -21.89
N GLY A 130 -17.30 7.86 -21.27
CA GLY A 130 -17.36 8.14 -19.84
C GLY A 130 -15.99 8.05 -19.18
N GLN A 131 -15.99 7.94 -17.85
CA GLN A 131 -14.78 7.89 -17.04
C GLN A 131 -14.65 6.57 -16.28
N ILE A 132 -13.40 6.14 -16.09
CA ILE A 132 -13.02 5.00 -15.25
C ILE A 132 -12.01 5.45 -14.21
N THR A 133 -12.03 4.85 -13.03
CA THR A 133 -10.97 4.99 -12.04
C THR A 133 -10.08 3.76 -12.09
N LEU A 134 -8.78 3.94 -12.30
CA LEU A 134 -7.79 2.86 -12.33
C LEU A 134 -6.94 2.90 -11.06
N LEU A 135 -6.87 1.77 -10.35
CA LEU A 135 -6.14 1.57 -9.09
C LEU A 135 -4.93 0.64 -9.27
N CYS A 136 -4.07 0.56 -8.24
CA CYS A 136 -3.04 -0.46 -8.14
C CYS A 136 -3.68 -1.86 -8.03
N ASN A 137 -2.95 -2.89 -8.49
CA ASN A 137 -3.46 -4.25 -8.57
C ASN A 137 -2.64 -5.28 -7.77
N PRO A 138 -2.99 -5.53 -6.50
CA PRO A 138 -2.27 -6.50 -5.67
C PRO A 138 -2.56 -7.96 -6.06
N TRP A 139 -3.51 -8.22 -6.97
CA TRP A 139 -3.78 -9.54 -7.55
C TRP A 139 -3.00 -9.80 -8.85
N CYS A 140 -2.38 -8.78 -9.45
CA CYS A 140 -1.63 -8.93 -10.70
C CYS A 140 -0.14 -9.19 -10.42
N GLN A 141 0.38 -10.34 -10.83
CA GLN A 141 1.76 -10.77 -10.52
C GLN A 141 2.85 -9.82 -11.05
N THR A 142 2.57 -9.11 -12.13
CA THR A 142 3.51 -8.17 -12.75
C THR A 142 3.44 -6.77 -12.12
N ASP A 143 2.42 -6.49 -11.30
CA ASP A 143 2.30 -5.22 -10.59
C ASP A 143 3.34 -5.13 -9.46
N SER A 144 3.87 -3.93 -9.23
CA SER A 144 4.79 -3.64 -8.12
C SER A 144 4.18 -3.82 -6.74
N VAL A 145 2.84 -3.86 -6.61
CA VAL A 145 2.16 -4.12 -5.33
C VAL A 145 1.62 -5.54 -5.18
N PHE A 146 2.03 -6.47 -6.06
CA PHE A 146 1.58 -7.86 -5.98
C PHE A 146 1.89 -8.49 -4.62
N LEU A 147 0.85 -8.96 -3.94
CA LEU A 147 0.96 -9.65 -2.65
C LEU A 147 0.41 -11.06 -2.82
N GLN A 148 1.26 -12.09 -2.78
CA GLN A 148 0.92 -13.44 -3.22
C GLN A 148 -0.26 -14.10 -2.48
N ALA A 149 -0.32 -13.93 -1.16
CA ALA A 149 -1.26 -14.65 -0.30
C ALA A 149 -2.64 -13.96 -0.24
N GLU A 150 -3.71 -14.70 -0.50
CA GLU A 150 -5.07 -14.16 -0.59
C GLU A 150 -5.61 -13.67 0.76
N ASP A 151 -5.29 -14.37 1.85
CA ASP A 151 -5.62 -13.96 3.22
C ASP A 151 -4.98 -12.61 3.58
N LEU A 152 -3.73 -12.40 3.17
CA LEU A 152 -3.06 -11.11 3.36
C LEU A 152 -3.64 -10.01 2.46
N ARG A 153 -4.05 -10.31 1.22
CA ARG A 153 -4.79 -9.35 0.38
C ARG A 153 -6.14 -8.98 0.99
N ASN A 154 -6.84 -9.96 1.56
CA ASN A 154 -8.11 -9.72 2.25
C ASN A 154 -7.90 -8.81 3.47
N GLU A 155 -6.89 -9.06 4.30
CA GLU A 155 -6.60 -8.21 5.47
C GLU A 155 -6.10 -6.81 5.10
N TYR A 156 -5.13 -6.72 4.18
CA TYR A 156 -4.36 -5.49 3.96
C TYR A 156 -4.87 -4.63 2.81
N VAL A 157 -5.90 -5.07 2.09
CA VAL A 157 -6.57 -4.28 1.03
C VAL A 157 -8.08 -4.22 1.27
N ARG A 158 -8.73 -5.37 1.50
CA ARG A 158 -10.19 -5.46 1.55
C ARG A 158 -10.80 -5.25 2.91
N SER A 159 -10.09 -5.50 4.01
CA SER A 159 -10.64 -5.26 5.34
C SER A 159 -10.72 -3.75 5.58
N ASP A 160 -11.89 -3.28 5.96
CA ASP A 160 -12.17 -1.90 6.37
C ASP A 160 -12.23 -1.75 7.90
N PHE A 161 -11.86 -2.79 8.63
CA PHE A 161 -11.77 -2.82 10.08
C PHE A 161 -10.32 -3.02 10.54
N GLY A 162 -9.91 -2.27 11.56
CA GLY A 162 -8.57 -2.29 12.11
C GLY A 162 -8.53 -2.32 13.63
N LEU A 163 -7.34 -2.60 14.16
CA LEU A 163 -7.00 -2.45 15.57
C LEU A 163 -5.76 -1.59 15.69
N LEU A 164 -5.84 -0.56 16.54
CA LEU A 164 -4.74 0.31 16.89
C LEU A 164 -4.26 -0.04 18.30
N PHE A 165 -2.98 -0.34 18.46
CA PHE A 165 -2.39 -0.66 19.75
C PHE A 165 -1.80 0.61 20.36
N LYS A 166 -2.13 0.88 21.63
CA LYS A 166 -1.71 2.08 22.38
C LYS A 166 -1.32 1.70 23.81
N GLY A 167 -0.77 2.65 24.56
CA GLY A 167 -0.39 2.45 25.97
C GLY A 167 1.11 2.22 26.12
N SER A 168 1.51 1.19 26.87
CA SER A 168 2.91 0.80 27.06
C SER A 168 3.09 -0.70 26.78
N PRO A 169 4.33 -1.22 26.62
CA PRO A 169 4.55 -2.64 26.38
C PRO A 169 3.89 -3.57 27.41
N GLY A 170 3.90 -3.17 28.69
CA GLY A 170 3.33 -3.95 29.80
C GLY A 170 1.84 -3.70 30.06
N ASN A 171 1.26 -2.65 29.48
CA ASN A 171 -0.16 -2.30 29.63
C ASN A 171 -0.72 -1.81 28.29
N MET A 172 -0.68 -2.70 27.30
CA MET A 172 -1.14 -2.41 25.95
C MET A 172 -2.67 -2.49 25.89
N VAL A 173 -3.27 -1.49 25.23
CA VAL A 173 -4.70 -1.46 24.92
C VAL A 173 -4.92 -1.51 23.41
N SER A 174 -5.84 -2.34 22.97
CA SER A 174 -6.31 -2.38 21.58
C SER A 174 -7.54 -1.49 21.42
N ARG A 175 -7.55 -0.60 20.42
CA ARG A 175 -8.70 0.21 20.04
C ARG A 175 -9.17 -0.16 18.63
N PRO A 176 -10.45 -0.55 18.46
CA PRO A 176 -11.05 -0.67 17.13
C PRO A 176 -10.93 0.62 16.34
N TRP A 177 -10.76 0.49 15.02
CA TRP A 177 -10.79 1.60 14.10
C TRP A 177 -11.50 1.20 12.81
N SER A 178 -12.40 2.05 12.34
CA SER A 178 -13.07 1.85 11.06
C SER A 178 -12.31 2.59 9.95
N PHE A 179 -11.66 1.85 9.06
CA PHE A 179 -10.98 2.42 7.91
C PHE A 179 -11.98 2.89 6.85
N ASP A 180 -13.08 2.15 6.66
CA ASP A 180 -14.24 2.54 5.87
C ASP A 180 -13.91 3.00 4.44
N GLN A 181 -12.91 2.38 3.79
CA GLN A 181 -12.50 2.78 2.43
C GLN A 181 -13.57 2.53 1.36
N PHE A 182 -14.62 1.76 1.66
CA PHE A 182 -15.75 1.48 0.77
C PHE A 182 -16.91 2.47 0.93
N GLU A 183 -16.88 3.30 1.97
CA GLU A 183 -17.93 4.30 2.19
C GLU A 183 -18.03 5.29 1.03
N LYS A 184 -19.24 5.79 0.81
CA LYS A 184 -19.56 6.63 -0.36
C LYS A 184 -18.66 7.85 -0.45
N GLY A 185 -17.97 7.98 -1.59
CA GLY A 185 -17.13 9.13 -1.91
C GLY A 185 -15.73 9.10 -1.30
N ILE A 186 -15.40 8.13 -0.42
CA ILE A 186 -14.07 8.06 0.20
C ILE A 186 -12.97 7.83 -0.85
N LEU A 187 -13.19 6.95 -1.82
CA LEU A 187 -12.24 6.74 -2.92
C LEU A 187 -12.02 8.02 -3.74
N ASP A 188 -13.09 8.77 -4.02
CA ASP A 188 -13.03 10.01 -4.79
C ASP A 188 -12.23 11.08 -4.01
N ILE A 189 -12.39 11.15 -2.68
CA ILE A 189 -11.59 12.01 -1.79
C ILE A 189 -10.11 11.59 -1.78
N CYS A 190 -9.82 10.28 -1.73
CA CYS A 190 -8.45 9.76 -1.80
C CYS A 190 -7.76 10.12 -3.14
N MET A 191 -8.49 10.06 -4.25
CA MET A 191 -7.98 10.52 -5.55
C MET A 191 -7.78 12.05 -5.57
N LYS A 192 -8.66 12.79 -4.91
CA LYS A 192 -8.55 14.26 -4.79
C LYS A 192 -7.34 14.68 -3.96
N LEU A 193 -6.99 13.91 -2.92
CA LEU A 193 -5.78 14.12 -2.12
C LEU A 193 -4.52 14.17 -2.99
N LEU A 194 -4.34 13.23 -3.92
CA LEU A 194 -3.20 13.26 -4.83
C LEU A 194 -3.20 14.51 -5.75
N GLN A 195 -4.37 14.98 -6.18
CA GLN A 195 -4.50 16.20 -7.02
C GLN A 195 -4.24 17.50 -6.26
N LEU A 196 -4.37 17.48 -4.94
CA LEU A 196 -4.10 18.65 -4.09
C LEU A 196 -2.64 18.71 -3.62
N SER A 197 -1.84 17.70 -3.93
CA SER A 197 -0.41 17.67 -3.61
C SER A 197 0.36 18.80 -4.29
N PRO A 198 1.41 19.37 -3.63
CA PRO A 198 2.28 20.34 -4.28
C PRO A 198 2.90 19.83 -5.56
N GLN A 199 3.22 18.53 -5.64
CA GLN A 199 3.81 17.91 -6.82
C GLN A 199 2.86 18.00 -8.02
N TYR A 200 1.57 17.72 -7.82
CA TYR A 200 0.56 17.87 -8.87
C TYR A 200 0.35 19.34 -9.27
N GLN A 201 0.35 20.26 -8.30
CA GLN A 201 0.17 21.69 -8.57
C GLN A 201 1.36 22.31 -9.31
N ALA A 202 2.57 21.84 -9.02
CA ALA A 202 3.80 22.30 -9.66
C ALA A 202 3.95 21.76 -11.10
N ASP A 203 3.74 20.45 -11.29
CA ASP A 203 3.76 19.82 -12.61
C ASP A 203 2.82 18.61 -12.66
N MET A 204 1.58 18.89 -13.05
CA MET A 204 0.53 17.88 -13.23
C MET A 204 0.97 16.73 -14.15
N ARG A 205 1.72 17.02 -15.21
CA ARG A 205 2.09 16.00 -16.20
C ARG A 205 3.09 15.02 -15.61
N THR A 206 4.10 15.52 -14.91
CA THR A 206 5.13 14.69 -14.27
C THR A 206 4.55 13.92 -13.09
N ASP A 207 3.73 14.54 -12.25
CA ASP A 207 3.04 13.86 -11.15
C ASP A 207 2.19 12.68 -11.67
N LEU A 208 1.36 12.90 -12.69
CA LEU A 208 0.53 11.84 -13.25
C LEU A 208 1.34 10.68 -13.85
N LYS A 209 2.51 10.95 -14.44
CA LYS A 209 3.42 9.87 -14.89
C LYS A 209 3.96 9.08 -13.69
N ASN A 210 4.39 9.76 -12.63
CA ASN A 210 4.96 9.13 -11.46
C ASN A 210 3.94 8.32 -10.63
N ARG A 211 2.64 8.55 -10.81
CA ARG A 211 1.56 7.71 -10.24
C ARG A 211 1.52 6.28 -10.80
N SER A 212 2.46 5.87 -11.66
CA SER A 212 2.70 4.46 -11.94
C SER A 212 3.47 3.75 -10.82
N ASP A 213 4.14 4.50 -9.94
CA ASP A 213 5.06 3.96 -8.94
C ASP A 213 4.47 4.05 -7.52
N PRO A 214 4.25 2.92 -6.82
CA PRO A 214 3.77 2.94 -5.43
C PRO A 214 4.74 3.62 -4.47
N VAL A 215 6.05 3.67 -4.76
CA VAL A 215 7.05 4.38 -3.95
C VAL A 215 6.74 5.88 -3.94
N TYR A 216 6.53 6.45 -5.13
CA TYR A 216 6.12 7.84 -5.30
C TYR A 216 4.78 8.14 -4.63
N ILE A 217 3.77 7.29 -4.88
CA ILE A 217 2.42 7.46 -4.31
C ILE A 217 2.47 7.48 -2.78
N GLY A 218 3.15 6.51 -2.17
CA GLY A 218 3.30 6.42 -0.72
C GLY A 218 3.95 7.68 -0.13
N ARG A 219 5.02 8.18 -0.77
CA ARG A 219 5.75 9.36 -0.31
C ARG A 219 4.98 10.68 -0.47
N VAL A 220 4.13 10.80 -1.49
CA VAL A 220 3.21 11.94 -1.62
C VAL A 220 2.13 11.88 -0.54
N ILE A 221 1.58 10.69 -0.27
CA ILE A 221 0.52 10.51 0.73
C ILE A 221 1.04 10.75 2.15
N SER A 222 2.25 10.31 2.48
CA SER A 222 2.85 10.59 3.81
C SER A 222 2.96 12.09 4.09
N ALA A 223 3.20 12.91 3.05
CA ALA A 223 3.18 14.36 3.17
C ALA A 223 1.74 14.89 3.30
N MET A 224 0.86 14.50 2.38
CA MET A 224 -0.49 15.06 2.26
C MET A 224 -1.45 14.66 3.38
N VAL A 225 -1.16 13.63 4.15
CA VAL A 225 -1.99 13.25 5.31
C VAL A 225 -1.80 14.23 6.47
N ASN A 226 -0.64 14.88 6.61
CA ASN A 226 -0.45 15.99 7.55
C ASN A 226 -0.54 17.36 6.88
N SER A 227 -0.91 18.39 7.63
CA SER A 227 -1.15 19.73 7.09
C SER A 227 -0.01 20.72 7.31
N ASN A 228 1.21 20.26 7.58
CA ASN A 228 2.26 21.16 8.06
C ASN A 228 2.81 22.09 6.98
N ASP A 229 2.92 21.61 5.75
CA ASP A 229 3.52 22.35 4.64
C ASP A 229 2.49 22.69 3.53
N ASP A 230 1.38 21.94 3.49
CA ASP A 230 0.47 21.89 2.35
C ASP A 230 -1.00 21.95 2.80
N LYS A 231 -1.93 21.82 1.85
CA LYS A 231 -3.37 21.63 2.12
C LYS A 231 -3.69 20.19 2.58
N GLY A 232 -2.88 19.64 3.47
CA GLY A 232 -3.03 18.26 3.92
C GLY A 232 -4.21 18.02 4.86
N VAL A 233 -4.45 16.74 5.18
CA VAL A 233 -5.70 16.30 5.82
C VAL A 233 -5.80 16.71 7.28
N LEU A 234 -4.80 16.40 8.10
CA LEU A 234 -4.86 16.51 9.56
C LEU A 234 -3.86 17.53 10.11
N MET A 235 -4.32 18.32 11.08
CA MET A 235 -3.45 19.15 11.91
C MET A 235 -3.10 18.41 13.20
N GLY A 236 -1.80 18.25 13.45
CA GLY A 236 -1.29 17.57 14.65
C GLY A 236 -1.42 18.43 15.91
N ASN A 237 -1.75 17.80 17.05
CA ASN A 237 -1.74 18.49 18.35
C ASN A 237 -1.48 17.51 19.51
N TRP A 238 -0.42 17.78 20.28
CA TRP A 238 0.00 17.02 21.47
C TRP A 238 -0.03 17.86 22.77
N SER A 239 -0.59 19.07 22.76
CA SER A 239 -0.56 19.98 23.91
C SER A 239 -1.43 19.55 25.09
N GLY A 240 -2.44 18.69 24.84
CA GLY A 240 -3.48 18.34 25.82
C GLY A 240 -4.70 19.26 25.79
N ASP A 241 -4.62 20.44 25.14
CA ASP A 241 -5.75 21.32 24.89
C ASP A 241 -6.25 21.19 23.44
N TYR A 242 -7.51 20.79 23.29
CA TYR A 242 -8.16 20.56 22.01
C TYR A 242 -9.37 21.47 21.78
N SER A 243 -9.52 22.56 22.55
CA SER A 243 -10.67 23.48 22.50
C SER A 243 -11.06 23.96 21.10
N GLY A 244 -10.08 24.10 20.18
CA GLY A 244 -10.30 24.50 18.78
C GLY A 244 -10.61 23.38 17.79
N GLY A 245 -10.83 22.15 18.24
CA GLY A 245 -11.02 20.98 17.37
C GLY A 245 -11.59 19.76 18.10
N ILE A 246 -11.38 18.59 17.52
CA ILE A 246 -11.76 17.31 18.13
C ILE A 246 -10.53 16.73 18.83
N ASN A 247 -10.74 16.21 20.06
CA ASN A 247 -9.70 15.50 20.78
C ASN A 247 -9.28 14.25 19.95
N PRO A 248 -7.99 14.07 19.63
CA PRO A 248 -7.52 12.96 18.80
C PRO A 248 -7.98 11.56 19.26
N SER A 249 -8.26 11.38 20.56
CA SER A 249 -8.73 10.11 21.12
C SER A 249 -10.23 9.85 20.91
N GLN A 250 -11.00 10.83 20.45
CA GLN A 250 -12.43 10.67 20.15
C GLN A 250 -12.68 10.12 18.74
N TRP A 251 -11.71 10.22 17.84
CA TRP A 251 -11.83 9.60 16.52
C TRP A 251 -11.89 8.09 16.62
N SER A 252 -12.81 7.49 15.86
CA SER A 252 -12.97 6.05 15.73
C SER A 252 -12.87 5.54 14.29
N GLY A 253 -12.74 6.43 13.30
CA GLY A 253 -12.67 6.03 11.91
C GLY A 253 -12.11 7.10 10.97
N SER A 254 -11.58 6.65 9.83
CA SER A 254 -10.90 7.51 8.84
C SER A 254 -11.87 8.20 7.89
N ALA A 255 -12.99 7.56 7.55
CA ALA A 255 -13.97 8.09 6.60
C ALA A 255 -14.57 9.43 7.07
N ASP A 256 -14.81 9.59 8.37
CA ASP A 256 -15.34 10.83 8.94
C ASP A 256 -14.34 11.98 8.85
N ILE A 257 -13.05 11.70 9.07
CA ILE A 257 -11.97 12.67 8.94
C ILE A 257 -11.84 13.11 7.48
N LEU A 258 -11.79 12.16 6.54
CA LEU A 258 -11.65 12.44 5.10
C LEU A 258 -12.86 13.20 4.55
N ARG A 259 -14.09 12.82 4.95
CA ARG A 259 -15.31 13.57 4.60
C ARG A 259 -15.28 14.98 5.14
N LYS A 260 -14.97 15.15 6.43
CA LYS A 260 -14.87 16.48 7.04
C LYS A 260 -13.83 17.36 6.35
N TRP A 261 -12.68 16.80 5.98
CA TRP A 261 -11.67 17.50 5.18
C TRP A 261 -12.24 17.97 3.83
N SER A 262 -12.92 17.08 3.10
CA SER A 262 -13.55 17.42 1.81
C SER A 262 -14.66 18.47 1.95
N GLU A 263 -15.56 18.33 2.93
CA GLU A 263 -16.71 19.22 3.17
C GLU A 263 -16.27 20.62 3.60
N THR A 264 -15.13 20.73 4.28
CA THR A 264 -14.54 22.01 4.69
C THR A 264 -13.63 22.62 3.63
N GLN A 265 -13.83 22.26 2.35
CA GLN A 265 -13.05 22.74 1.21
C GLN A 265 -11.55 22.44 1.35
N PHE A 266 -11.23 21.24 1.84
CA PHE A 266 -9.86 20.74 2.03
C PHE A 266 -9.03 21.58 3.02
N ARG A 267 -9.69 22.12 4.04
CA ARG A 267 -9.02 22.76 5.18
C ARG A 267 -8.60 21.71 6.20
N PRO A 268 -7.45 21.87 6.89
CA PRO A 268 -6.96 20.87 7.83
C PRO A 268 -7.95 20.53 8.94
N VAL A 269 -8.15 19.23 9.18
CA VAL A 269 -9.01 18.70 10.23
C VAL A 269 -8.25 18.72 11.56
N LYS A 270 -8.84 19.41 12.54
CA LYS A 270 -8.32 19.54 13.90
C LYS A 270 -8.98 18.50 14.82
N TYR A 271 -8.27 17.65 15.55
CA TYR A 271 -6.82 17.39 15.53
C TYR A 271 -6.53 15.89 15.36
N GLY A 272 -5.27 15.58 15.02
CA GLY A 272 -4.75 14.22 14.97
C GLY A 272 -3.50 14.03 15.85
N GLN A 273 -3.20 12.78 16.18
CA GLN A 273 -1.93 12.29 16.71
C GLN A 273 -1.49 11.07 15.90
N CYS A 274 -0.31 10.51 16.15
CA CYS A 274 0.34 9.50 15.29
C CYS A 274 -0.60 8.37 14.83
N TRP A 275 -1.39 7.78 15.74
CA TRP A 275 -2.32 6.70 15.38
C TRP A 275 -3.45 7.16 14.45
N VAL A 276 -3.88 8.42 14.54
CA VAL A 276 -4.89 9.01 13.65
C VAL A 276 -4.28 9.24 12.26
N PHE A 277 -3.07 9.79 12.18
CA PHE A 277 -2.34 9.95 10.93
C PHE A 277 -2.11 8.61 10.23
N ALA A 278 -1.59 7.62 10.96
CA ALA A 278 -1.37 6.28 10.44
C ALA A 278 -2.66 5.62 9.96
N ALA A 279 -3.76 5.73 10.72
CA ALA A 279 -5.02 5.11 10.33
C ALA A 279 -5.67 5.77 9.10
N VAL A 280 -5.60 7.10 8.98
CA VAL A 280 -6.03 7.82 7.76
C VAL A 280 -5.15 7.44 6.57
N MET A 281 -3.83 7.40 6.75
CA MET A 281 -2.91 6.97 5.69
C MET A 281 -3.21 5.52 5.24
N CYS A 282 -3.46 4.61 6.18
CA CYS A 282 -3.84 3.23 5.88
C CYS A 282 -5.11 3.16 5.01
N THR A 283 -6.16 3.93 5.36
CA THR A 283 -7.38 4.03 4.54
C THR A 283 -7.07 4.50 3.12
N VAL A 284 -6.29 5.58 2.95
CA VAL A 284 -5.97 6.13 1.63
C VAL A 284 -5.18 5.11 0.79
N MET A 285 -4.16 4.47 1.38
CA MET A 285 -3.34 3.49 0.67
C MET A 285 -4.15 2.25 0.25
N ARG A 286 -5.00 1.72 1.15
CA ARG A 286 -5.92 0.61 0.86
C ARG A 286 -6.92 0.95 -0.24
N ALA A 287 -7.52 2.14 -0.18
CA ALA A 287 -8.46 2.63 -1.20
C ALA A 287 -7.81 2.69 -2.59
N LEU A 288 -6.53 3.09 -2.67
CA LEU A 288 -5.75 3.15 -3.91
C LEU A 288 -5.22 1.78 -4.38
N GLY A 289 -5.47 0.72 -3.61
CA GLY A 289 -5.09 -0.65 -3.94
C GLY A 289 -3.66 -1.03 -3.53
N ILE A 290 -3.02 -0.28 -2.64
CA ILE A 290 -1.71 -0.63 -2.09
C ILE A 290 -1.95 -1.40 -0.78
N PRO A 291 -1.45 -2.65 -0.63
CA PRO A 291 -1.64 -3.39 0.60
C PRO A 291 -0.90 -2.70 1.76
N THR A 292 -1.64 -2.36 2.83
CA THR A 292 -1.10 -1.55 3.92
C THR A 292 -1.60 -2.03 5.28
N ARG A 293 -0.71 -2.02 6.29
CA ARG A 293 -1.01 -2.35 7.70
C ARG A 293 -0.51 -1.25 8.63
N VAL A 294 -1.21 -1.04 9.74
CA VAL A 294 -0.80 -0.10 10.80
C VAL A 294 0.17 -0.79 11.75
N ILE A 295 1.23 -0.10 12.14
CA ILE A 295 2.28 -0.58 13.04
C ILE A 295 2.34 0.33 14.27
N THR A 296 2.39 -0.26 15.45
CA THR A 296 2.69 0.46 16.69
C THR A 296 4.07 0.04 17.18
N ASN A 297 4.95 1.01 17.42
CA ASN A 297 6.24 0.82 18.08
C ASN A 297 6.18 1.37 19.50
N PHE A 298 6.41 0.54 20.51
CA PHE A 298 6.44 0.96 21.90
C PHE A 298 7.85 1.38 22.34
N ASN A 299 7.94 2.42 23.18
CA ASN A 299 9.18 3.14 23.47
C ASN A 299 9.86 3.62 22.19
N SER A 300 9.13 4.37 21.35
CA SER A 300 9.66 4.88 20.09
C SER A 300 10.57 6.07 20.36
N ALA A 301 11.79 6.02 19.88
CA ALA A 301 12.70 7.16 19.95
C ALA A 301 12.32 8.20 18.91
N HIS A 302 12.43 9.48 19.27
CA HIS A 302 12.42 10.61 18.34
C HIS A 302 13.79 11.29 18.47
N ASP A 303 14.68 10.91 17.57
CA ASP A 303 16.04 11.46 17.42
C ASP A 303 15.97 12.71 16.55
N THR A 304 16.40 13.85 17.11
CA THR A 304 16.28 15.17 16.48
C THR A 304 17.59 15.68 15.86
N ASP A 305 18.73 15.04 16.16
CA ASP A 305 20.05 15.45 15.65
C ASP A 305 20.69 14.42 14.71
N GLY A 306 20.07 13.24 14.57
CA GLY A 306 20.45 12.20 13.63
C GLY A 306 21.66 11.37 14.05
N ASN A 307 22.06 11.43 15.31
CA ASN A 307 23.20 10.69 15.84
C ASN A 307 22.84 9.24 16.27
N MET A 308 21.55 8.87 16.22
CA MET A 308 20.96 7.58 16.63
C MET A 308 21.09 7.25 18.13
N VAL A 309 21.28 8.27 18.97
CA VAL A 309 21.39 8.20 20.43
C VAL A 309 20.43 9.23 21.02
N ILE A 310 19.60 8.79 21.96
CA ILE A 310 18.68 9.67 22.69
C ILE A 310 19.33 10.08 24.00
N GLU A 311 19.57 11.37 24.19
CA GLU A 311 20.12 11.89 25.43
C GLU A 311 19.02 12.42 26.37
N GLU A 312 18.91 11.84 27.57
CA GLU A 312 18.00 12.31 28.61
C GLU A 312 18.78 12.87 29.80
N TYR A 313 18.44 14.10 30.19
CA TYR A 313 19.13 14.83 31.25
C TYR A 313 18.27 14.91 32.51
N TYR A 314 18.86 14.65 33.67
CA TYR A 314 18.19 14.69 34.97
C TYR A 314 19.04 15.41 36.02
N ASN A 315 18.40 16.02 37.01
CA ASN A 315 19.11 16.47 38.21
C ASN A 315 19.32 15.31 39.20
N GLU A 316 20.05 15.56 40.28
CA GLU A 316 20.33 14.57 41.34
C GLU A 316 19.07 14.07 42.08
N MET A 317 17.94 14.78 41.95
CA MET A 317 16.65 14.39 42.50
C MET A 317 15.79 13.57 41.52
N GLY A 318 16.30 13.26 40.33
CA GLY A 318 15.58 12.51 39.29
C GLY A 318 14.57 13.34 38.50
N LYS A 319 14.58 14.68 38.60
CA LYS A 319 13.75 15.56 37.77
C LYS A 319 14.36 15.67 36.37
N LYS A 320 13.57 15.40 35.33
CA LYS A 320 13.98 15.58 33.93
C LYS A 320 14.24 17.06 33.63
N LEU A 321 15.33 17.33 32.93
CA LEU A 321 15.78 18.65 32.50
C LEU A 321 15.55 18.80 30.99
N SER A 322 15.12 19.97 30.55
CA SER A 322 14.88 20.30 29.14
C SER A 322 16.17 20.73 28.43
N MET A 323 17.16 19.83 28.37
CA MET A 323 18.48 20.09 27.76
C MET A 323 18.68 19.43 26.39
N SER A 324 17.86 18.44 26.02
CA SER A 324 17.77 17.89 24.67
C SER A 324 16.33 17.99 24.17
N SER A 325 16.18 18.08 22.85
CA SER A 325 14.89 17.97 22.15
C SER A 325 14.50 16.51 21.88
N ASP A 326 15.43 15.57 22.06
CA ASP A 326 15.15 14.15 21.88
C ASP A 326 14.13 13.64 22.90
N SER A 327 13.37 12.65 22.49
CA SER A 327 12.35 12.07 23.35
C SER A 327 12.13 10.60 23.08
N ILE A 328 11.56 9.91 24.08
CA ILE A 328 11.05 8.55 23.93
C ILE A 328 9.55 8.62 24.15
N TRP A 329 8.80 8.34 23.09
CA TRP A 329 7.35 8.28 23.15
C TRP A 329 6.95 6.93 23.73
N ASN A 330 5.93 6.91 24.60
CA ASN A 330 5.39 5.66 25.15
C ASN A 330 5.04 4.65 24.03
N PHE A 331 4.48 5.18 22.95
CA PHE A 331 4.32 4.48 21.69
C PHE A 331 4.26 5.50 20.55
N HIS A 332 4.62 5.05 19.36
CA HIS A 332 4.42 5.76 18.11
C HIS A 332 3.79 4.82 17.08
N VAL A 333 3.05 5.37 16.12
CA VAL A 333 2.27 4.60 15.16
C VAL A 333 2.49 5.12 13.75
N TRP A 334 2.83 4.21 12.83
CA TRP A 334 3.03 4.46 11.40
C TRP A 334 2.31 3.38 10.56
N VAL A 335 2.53 3.38 9.24
CA VAL A 335 2.04 2.30 8.38
C VAL A 335 3.18 1.60 7.66
N GLU A 336 2.98 0.33 7.35
CA GLU A 336 3.79 -0.40 6.37
C GLU A 336 2.97 -0.67 5.12
N SER A 337 3.54 -0.41 3.96
CA SER A 337 2.93 -0.71 2.66
C SER A 337 3.76 -1.72 1.87
N TRP A 338 3.10 -2.70 1.27
CA TRP A 338 3.75 -3.76 0.49
C TRP A 338 3.98 -3.32 -0.95
N MET A 339 5.26 -3.26 -1.36
CA MET A 339 5.63 -2.91 -2.72
C MET A 339 7.05 -3.40 -3.08
N LYS A 340 7.34 -3.46 -4.38
CA LYS A 340 8.70 -3.61 -4.90
C LYS A 340 9.51 -2.31 -4.74
N ARG A 341 10.83 -2.44 -4.63
CA ARG A 341 11.80 -1.34 -4.51
C ARG A 341 12.89 -1.43 -5.58
N PRO A 342 12.53 -1.32 -6.88
CA PRO A 342 13.51 -1.38 -7.96
C PRO A 342 14.58 -0.29 -7.85
N ASP A 343 14.26 0.83 -7.19
CA ASP A 343 15.17 1.94 -6.86
C ASP A 343 16.29 1.56 -5.89
N LEU A 344 16.10 0.55 -5.04
CA LEU A 344 17.11 0.03 -4.10
C LEU A 344 17.84 -1.22 -4.61
N GLY A 345 17.51 -1.70 -5.81
CA GLY A 345 18.02 -2.95 -6.34
C GLY A 345 17.38 -4.19 -5.70
N GLN A 346 18.05 -5.34 -5.82
CA GLN A 346 17.46 -6.62 -5.41
C GLN A 346 17.42 -6.77 -3.88
N GLY A 347 16.28 -7.26 -3.39
CA GLY A 347 16.15 -7.75 -2.02
C GLY A 347 15.51 -6.81 -1.02
N TYR A 348 15.06 -5.61 -1.42
CA TYR A 348 14.34 -4.67 -0.53
C TYR A 348 12.83 -4.60 -0.79
N ASP A 349 12.31 -5.43 -1.68
CA ASP A 349 10.88 -5.63 -1.88
C ASP A 349 10.20 -6.10 -0.59
N GLY A 350 8.90 -5.79 -0.47
CA GLY A 350 8.07 -6.22 0.66
C GLY A 350 7.57 -5.01 1.46
N TRP A 351 7.56 -5.12 2.78
CA TRP A 351 7.07 -4.06 3.67
C TRP A 351 7.98 -2.84 3.71
N GLN A 352 7.38 -1.68 3.48
CA GLN A 352 8.03 -0.37 3.52
C GLN A 352 7.34 0.53 4.55
N VAL A 353 8.09 1.05 5.51
CA VAL A 353 7.62 2.03 6.50
C VAL A 353 7.32 3.35 5.81
N LEU A 354 6.12 3.87 6.07
CA LEU A 354 5.70 5.21 5.72
C LEU A 354 5.06 5.84 6.95
N ASP A 355 5.48 7.06 7.29
CA ASP A 355 4.95 7.79 8.44
C ASP A 355 4.45 9.16 8.00
N ALA A 356 3.16 9.40 8.27
CA ALA A 356 2.49 10.66 8.00
C ALA A 356 2.54 11.63 9.19
N THR A 357 3.06 11.19 10.34
CA THR A 357 3.23 12.04 11.51
C THR A 357 4.35 13.03 11.26
N PRO A 358 4.13 14.34 11.41
CA PRO A 358 5.13 15.35 11.07
C PRO A 358 6.17 15.49 12.20
N GLN A 359 7.09 14.53 12.28
CA GLN A 359 8.22 14.53 13.23
C GLN A 359 9.43 15.23 12.62
N GLU A 360 10.00 14.65 11.55
CA GLU A 360 11.20 15.16 10.89
C GLU A 360 10.93 15.58 9.44
N ARG A 361 11.72 16.53 8.95
CA ARG A 361 11.64 17.01 7.57
C ARG A 361 12.57 16.19 6.66
N SER A 362 12.01 15.57 5.63
CA SER A 362 12.76 14.86 4.58
C SER A 362 12.81 15.66 3.28
N ALA A 363 14.00 16.17 2.96
CA ALA A 363 14.24 17.17 1.91
C ALA A 363 13.34 18.40 2.07
N GLY A 364 13.30 18.94 3.29
CA GLY A 364 12.59 20.18 3.63
C GLY A 364 11.09 20.05 3.84
N ILE A 365 10.49 18.87 3.67
CA ILE A 365 9.03 18.63 3.78
C ILE A 365 8.75 17.60 4.88
N PHE A 366 7.69 17.78 5.66
CA PHE A 366 7.21 16.78 6.63
C PHE A 366 6.62 15.56 5.93
N ARG A 367 7.48 14.59 5.64
CA ARG A 367 7.17 13.29 5.04
C ARG A 367 8.22 12.28 5.46
N CYS A 368 7.84 11.02 5.58
CA CYS A 368 8.76 9.95 5.93
C CYS A 368 8.47 8.68 5.12
N GLY A 369 9.53 8.09 4.56
CA GLY A 369 9.48 6.84 3.81
C GLY A 369 9.19 7.02 2.31
N PRO A 370 9.09 5.91 1.55
CA PRO A 370 9.09 4.52 2.04
C PRO A 370 10.48 4.01 2.45
N ALA A 371 10.63 3.59 3.70
CA ALA A 371 11.85 2.97 4.23
C ALA A 371 11.70 1.45 4.26
N ALA A 372 12.59 0.69 3.61
CA ALA A 372 12.46 -0.76 3.59
C ALA A 372 12.68 -1.34 5.00
N VAL A 373 11.71 -2.11 5.52
CA VAL A 373 11.84 -2.79 6.84
C VAL A 373 13.11 -3.66 6.87
N LYS A 374 13.42 -4.30 5.75
CA LYS A 374 14.65 -5.07 5.59
C LYS A 374 15.92 -4.22 5.64
N ALA A 375 15.92 -2.99 5.12
CA ALA A 375 17.06 -2.09 5.24
C ALA A 375 17.28 -1.67 6.70
N ILE A 376 16.20 -1.40 7.43
CA ILE A 376 16.24 -1.10 8.88
C ILE A 376 16.85 -2.28 9.65
N TYR A 377 16.35 -3.50 9.41
CA TYR A 377 16.88 -4.73 10.02
C TYR A 377 18.37 -4.94 9.73
N GLN A 378 18.78 -4.72 8.48
CA GLN A 378 20.15 -4.90 8.03
C GLN A 378 21.07 -3.72 8.34
N LYS A 379 20.56 -2.68 9.02
CA LYS A 379 21.29 -1.44 9.37
C LYS A 379 21.86 -0.70 8.16
N LYS A 380 21.12 -0.72 7.04
CA LYS A 380 21.47 -0.04 5.79
C LYS A 380 20.98 1.40 5.83
N VAL A 381 21.51 2.18 6.77
CA VAL A 381 21.08 3.55 7.05
C VAL A 381 21.31 4.50 5.87
N GLU A 382 22.22 4.18 4.96
CA GLU A 382 22.45 4.92 3.72
C GLU A 382 21.32 4.75 2.69
N ALA A 383 20.44 3.76 2.85
CA ALA A 383 19.38 3.47 1.88
C ALA A 383 18.26 4.52 1.92
N GLN A 384 17.71 4.83 0.75
CA GLN A 384 16.54 5.68 0.65
C GLN A 384 15.26 4.89 1.02
N TYR A 385 14.22 5.48 1.58
CA TYR A 385 14.13 6.84 2.11
C TYR A 385 14.13 6.81 3.63
N ASP A 386 14.72 7.81 4.27
CA ASP A 386 14.56 8.10 5.70
C ASP A 386 14.93 6.94 6.64
N VAL A 387 15.71 5.96 6.17
CA VAL A 387 16.13 4.79 6.96
C VAL A 387 16.89 5.16 8.23
N PRO A 388 17.78 6.19 8.28
CA PRO A 388 18.44 6.58 9.52
C PRO A 388 17.44 6.95 10.63
N PHE A 389 16.44 7.76 10.28
CA PHE A 389 15.41 8.20 11.23
C PHE A 389 14.60 6.99 11.72
N VAL A 390 14.04 6.19 10.81
CA VAL A 390 13.24 5.03 11.19
C VAL A 390 14.06 3.98 11.95
N TYR A 391 15.35 3.85 11.63
CA TYR A 391 16.25 3.00 12.38
C TYR A 391 16.42 3.50 13.83
N ALA A 392 16.61 4.80 14.04
CA ALA A 392 16.68 5.39 15.38
C ALA A 392 15.39 5.11 16.16
N GLU A 393 14.22 5.28 15.55
CA GLU A 393 12.90 5.06 16.20
C GLU A 393 12.79 3.68 16.87
N VAL A 394 13.45 2.65 16.32
CA VAL A 394 13.39 1.27 16.83
C VAL A 394 14.68 0.76 17.48
N ASN A 395 15.83 1.41 17.28
CA ASN A 395 17.15 0.92 17.73
C ASN A 395 18.03 1.94 18.47
N ALA A 396 17.60 3.19 18.66
CA ALA A 396 18.45 4.19 19.31
C ALA A 396 18.86 3.75 20.73
N ASP A 397 20.12 4.02 21.06
CA ASP A 397 20.61 3.84 22.43
C ASP A 397 20.15 5.03 23.28
N VAL A 398 19.78 4.79 24.54
CA VAL A 398 19.31 5.84 25.45
C VAL A 398 20.41 6.15 26.45
N ARG A 399 20.97 7.35 26.37
CA ARG A 399 21.99 7.84 27.28
C ARG A 399 21.36 8.72 28.34
N THR A 400 21.39 8.27 29.60
CA THR A 400 20.90 9.05 30.73
C THR A 400 22.08 9.76 31.41
N ILE A 401 21.96 11.09 31.56
CA ILE A 401 23.01 11.95 32.11
C ILE A 401 22.46 12.65 33.35
N ILE A 402 23.08 12.43 34.51
CA ILE A 402 22.72 13.12 35.76
C ILE A 402 23.64 14.33 35.92
N ILE A 403 23.06 15.51 36.11
CA ILE A 403 23.77 16.78 36.26
C ILE A 403 23.55 17.34 37.66
N LYS A 404 24.63 17.81 38.28
CA LYS A 404 24.62 18.59 39.52
C LYS A 404 25.62 19.73 39.41
N ASP A 405 25.24 20.95 39.80
CA ASP A 405 26.10 22.14 39.76
C ASP A 405 26.81 22.36 38.40
N LYS A 406 26.07 22.14 37.30
CA LYS A 406 26.57 22.20 35.91
C LYS A 406 27.68 21.20 35.58
N LYS A 407 27.89 20.17 36.40
CA LYS A 407 28.81 19.06 36.17
C LYS A 407 28.05 17.76 35.97
N ILE A 408 28.58 16.90 35.10
CA ILE A 408 28.07 15.53 34.93
C ILE A 408 28.45 14.72 36.17
N LEU A 409 27.45 14.24 36.90
CA LEU A 409 27.61 13.38 38.06
C LEU A 409 27.73 11.91 37.63
N SER A 410 26.93 11.48 36.65
CA SER A 410 26.98 10.12 36.12
C SER A 410 26.39 10.04 34.71
N THR A 411 26.72 8.94 34.03
CA THR A 411 26.20 8.61 32.70
C THR A 411 25.93 7.11 32.64
N SER A 412 24.78 6.72 32.10
CA SER A 412 24.45 5.33 31.78
C SER A 412 23.88 5.23 30.37
N THR A 413 23.98 4.06 29.75
CA THR A 413 23.46 3.80 28.40
C THR A 413 22.60 2.54 28.42
N ASP A 414 21.35 2.66 27.98
CA ASP A 414 20.44 1.55 27.75
C ASP A 414 20.30 1.28 26.25
N THR A 415 20.73 0.10 25.82
CA THR A 415 20.73 -0.32 24.40
C THR A 415 19.52 -1.18 24.02
N LYS A 416 18.55 -1.31 24.92
CA LYS A 416 17.39 -2.21 24.79
C LYS A 416 16.04 -1.54 25.02
N ARG A 417 16.02 -0.34 25.64
CA ARG A 417 14.78 0.38 25.96
C ARG A 417 13.93 0.73 24.75
N VAL A 418 14.55 1.23 23.68
CA VAL A 418 13.86 1.71 22.49
C VAL A 418 13.33 0.53 21.67
N GLY A 419 12.16 0.70 21.07
CA GLY A 419 11.48 -0.31 20.25
C GLY A 419 11.24 -1.62 20.99
N ALA A 420 10.69 -1.53 22.20
CA ALA A 420 10.55 -2.67 23.11
C ALA A 420 9.58 -3.74 22.59
N LEU A 421 8.59 -3.32 21.79
CA LEU A 421 7.62 -4.17 21.11
C LEU A 421 7.11 -3.43 19.87
N ILE A 422 7.08 -4.11 18.73
CA ILE A 422 6.51 -3.61 17.48
C ILE A 422 5.34 -4.51 17.11
N ALA A 423 4.14 -3.93 17.05
CA ALA A 423 2.89 -4.65 16.99
C ALA A 423 2.05 -4.26 15.78
N THR A 424 1.34 -5.23 15.21
CA THR A 424 0.31 -5.01 14.20
C THR A 424 -0.88 -5.94 14.42
N LYS A 425 -2.00 -5.70 13.72
CA LYS A 425 -3.16 -6.58 13.76
C LYS A 425 -2.83 -7.87 13.01
N ARG A 426 -3.05 -9.02 13.63
CA ARG A 426 -2.86 -10.32 12.98
C ARG A 426 -3.93 -10.53 11.89
N PRO A 427 -3.54 -10.92 10.66
CA PRO A 427 -4.48 -11.21 9.57
C PRO A 427 -5.64 -12.11 9.97
N GLY A 428 -6.87 -11.71 9.60
CA GLY A 428 -8.07 -12.51 9.81
C GLY A 428 -8.48 -12.68 11.28
N SER A 429 -7.87 -11.95 12.22
CA SER A 429 -8.20 -12.04 13.65
C SER A 429 -8.25 -10.67 14.32
N THR A 430 -8.70 -10.63 15.57
CA THR A 430 -8.66 -9.46 16.47
C THR A 430 -7.47 -9.50 17.42
N LEU A 431 -6.48 -10.35 17.16
CA LEU A 431 -5.29 -10.50 18.00
C LEU A 431 -4.14 -9.61 17.53
N MET A 432 -3.25 -9.29 18.45
CA MET A 432 -1.96 -8.66 18.15
C MET A 432 -1.00 -9.68 17.53
N GLN A 433 -0.19 -9.20 16.58
CA GLN A 433 0.98 -9.87 16.04
C GLN A 433 2.21 -9.04 16.35
N ASP A 434 3.19 -9.66 17.01
CA ASP A 434 4.50 -9.08 17.26
C ASP A 434 5.37 -9.25 16.01
N VAL A 435 5.86 -8.14 15.47
CA VAL A 435 6.73 -8.05 14.30
C VAL A 435 8.09 -7.44 14.66
N THR A 436 8.45 -7.37 15.96
CA THR A 436 9.72 -6.78 16.44
C THR A 436 10.94 -7.42 15.77
N SER A 437 10.88 -8.74 15.56
CA SER A 437 11.94 -9.50 14.89
C SER A 437 12.14 -9.16 13.41
N GLU A 438 11.16 -8.52 12.76
CA GLU A 438 11.28 -8.04 11.38
C GLU A 438 12.13 -6.76 11.30
N TYR A 439 12.20 -5.98 12.39
CA TYR A 439 12.92 -4.69 12.44
C TYR A 439 14.31 -4.79 13.07
N LYS A 440 14.49 -5.69 14.03
CA LYS A 440 15.76 -5.81 14.74
C LYS A 440 15.99 -7.18 15.34
N THR A 441 17.25 -7.47 15.61
CA THR A 441 17.64 -8.66 16.38
C THR A 441 17.51 -8.37 17.87
N GLU A 442 16.87 -9.26 18.63
CA GLU A 442 16.98 -9.24 20.08
C GLU A 442 18.45 -9.50 20.44
N LYS A 443 19.21 -8.45 20.81
CA LYS A 443 20.58 -8.58 21.37
C LYS A 443 20.49 -9.39 22.68
N GLY A 444 20.54 -10.72 22.56
CA GLY A 444 20.40 -11.66 23.67
C GLY A 444 19.89 -13.06 23.29
N LYS A 445 19.10 -13.22 22.22
CA LYS A 445 18.71 -14.53 21.70
C LYS A 445 19.57 -14.92 20.50
N ARG A 446 20.80 -15.37 20.73
CA ARG A 446 21.54 -16.20 19.77
C ARG A 446 20.91 -17.61 19.67
N THR A 447 19.62 -17.72 19.39
CA THR A 447 18.93 -19.02 19.24
C THR A 447 17.63 -18.88 18.44
N SER A 448 17.75 -18.73 17.13
CA SER A 448 16.68 -19.09 16.19
C SER A 448 17.26 -19.46 14.83
N GLU A 449 18.29 -18.77 14.35
CA GLU A 449 18.95 -19.12 13.08
C GLU A 449 19.59 -20.51 13.11
N LYS A 450 20.33 -20.87 14.18
CA LYS A 450 20.87 -22.24 14.34
C LYS A 450 19.79 -23.31 14.56
N LYS A 451 18.61 -22.94 15.06
CA LYS A 451 17.52 -23.89 15.29
C LYS A 451 16.72 -24.13 14.00
N ILE A 452 16.48 -23.07 13.23
CA ILE A 452 15.87 -23.14 11.89
C ILE A 452 16.80 -23.83 10.90
N GLU A 453 18.12 -23.59 10.94
CA GLU A 453 19.08 -24.34 10.13
C GLU A 453 19.13 -25.81 10.55
N ARG A 454 19.14 -26.12 11.85
CA ARG A 454 19.08 -27.51 12.32
C ARG A 454 17.78 -28.20 11.92
N GLU A 455 16.63 -27.54 12.04
CA GLU A 455 15.34 -28.09 11.64
C GLU A 455 15.24 -28.27 10.11
N LYS A 456 15.72 -27.31 9.31
CA LYS A 456 15.82 -27.45 7.85
C LYS A 456 16.77 -28.57 7.45
N HIS A 457 17.89 -28.74 8.15
CA HIS A 457 18.84 -29.82 7.90
C HIS A 457 18.22 -31.17 8.26
N THR A 458 17.55 -31.28 9.42
CA THR A 458 16.85 -32.49 9.86
C THR A 458 15.73 -32.89 8.91
N VAL A 459 14.92 -31.93 8.43
CA VAL A 459 13.85 -32.20 7.43
C VAL A 459 14.44 -32.65 6.10
N LYS A 460 15.55 -32.05 5.66
CA LYS A 460 16.24 -32.44 4.43
C LYS A 460 16.85 -33.85 4.53
N VAL A 461 17.44 -34.19 5.68
CA VAL A 461 17.96 -35.55 5.98
C VAL A 461 16.83 -36.57 6.03
N LEU A 462 15.70 -36.25 6.69
CA LEU A 462 14.53 -37.11 6.74
C LEU A 462 13.92 -37.35 5.34
N LEU A 463 13.83 -36.33 4.50
CA LEU A 463 13.34 -36.45 3.12
C LEU A 463 14.24 -37.34 2.25
N VAL A 464 15.56 -37.23 2.42
CA VAL A 464 16.53 -38.09 1.71
C VAL A 464 16.43 -39.53 2.19
N SER A 465 16.33 -39.76 3.51
CA SER A 465 16.13 -41.10 4.07
C SER A 465 14.79 -41.71 3.62
N PHE A 466 13.70 -40.94 3.58
CA PHE A 466 12.40 -41.42 3.10
C PHE A 466 12.45 -41.79 1.61
N LYS A 467 13.09 -40.97 0.76
CA LYS A 467 13.30 -41.29 -0.65
C LYS A 467 14.10 -42.58 -0.83
N ASN A 468 15.17 -42.76 -0.07
CA ASN A 468 16.01 -43.96 -0.14
C ASN A 468 15.26 -45.21 0.34
N LEU A 469 14.40 -45.09 1.37
CA LEU A 469 13.56 -46.19 1.83
C LEU A 469 12.57 -46.62 0.74
N ILE A 470 11.86 -45.67 0.14
CA ILE A 470 10.90 -45.92 -0.95
C ILE A 470 11.60 -46.56 -2.16
N LEU A 471 12.79 -46.07 -2.54
CA LEU A 471 13.57 -46.67 -3.63
C LEU A 471 14.00 -48.11 -3.32
N SER A 472 14.43 -48.38 -2.07
CA SER A 472 14.81 -49.73 -1.66
C SER A 472 13.63 -50.72 -1.62
N ASP A 473 12.44 -50.25 -1.26
CA ASP A 473 11.22 -51.07 -1.27
C ASP A 473 10.72 -51.30 -2.70
N LEU A 474 10.86 -50.32 -3.59
CA LEU A 474 10.59 -50.49 -5.02
C LEU A 474 11.54 -51.48 -5.69
N ASP A 475 12.84 -51.45 -5.35
CA ASP A 475 13.82 -52.43 -5.86
C ASP A 475 13.56 -53.85 -5.31
N LYS A 476 13.11 -53.98 -4.06
CA LYS A 476 12.65 -55.26 -3.50
C LYS A 476 11.37 -55.78 -4.15
N LEU A 477 10.44 -54.89 -4.54
CA LEU A 477 9.27 -55.30 -5.32
C LEU A 477 9.65 -55.71 -6.75
N ALA A 478 10.55 -54.97 -7.39
CA ALA A 478 11.01 -55.26 -8.76
C ALA A 478 11.85 -56.54 -8.87
N SER A 479 12.53 -56.95 -7.80
CA SER A 479 13.25 -58.23 -7.73
C SER A 479 12.31 -59.42 -7.43
N ARG A 480 11.15 -59.19 -6.80
CA ARG A 480 10.12 -60.23 -6.61
C ARG A 480 9.27 -60.50 -7.86
N THR A 481 9.24 -59.59 -8.83
CA THR A 481 8.52 -59.78 -10.10
C THR A 481 9.40 -60.37 -11.21
N ARG A 482 10.66 -60.70 -10.92
CA ARG A 482 11.58 -61.41 -11.81
C ARG A 482 11.97 -62.77 -11.25
N ASP A 483 10.98 -63.64 -11.05
CA ASP A 483 11.24 -65.09 -10.93
C ASP A 483 10.20 -65.87 -11.75
N PRO A 484 10.42 -66.04 -13.07
CA PRO A 484 9.63 -66.95 -13.88
C PRO A 484 10.28 -68.33 -13.80
N GLY A 485 9.75 -69.19 -12.94
CA GLY A 485 9.84 -70.62 -13.14
C GLY A 485 10.25 -71.44 -11.93
N LYS A 486 9.26 -72.09 -11.31
CA LYS A 486 9.33 -73.53 -11.03
C LYS A 486 7.98 -74.19 -11.27
N SER A 487 7.99 -75.09 -12.25
CA SER A 487 6.99 -76.11 -12.55
C SER A 487 6.91 -77.16 -11.45
N PHE A 488 5.71 -77.53 -11.01
CA PHE A 488 5.09 -78.86 -11.15
C PHE A 488 3.63 -78.79 -10.70
#